data_AF-A0A7V4LRV6-F1
#
_entry.id   AF-A0A7V4LRV6-F1
#
_cell.length_a   1.000
_cell.length_b   1.000
_cell.length_c   1.000
_cell.angle_alpha   90.00
_cell.angle_beta   90.00
_cell.angle_gamma   90.00
#
_symmetry.space_group_name_H-M   'P 1'
#
loop_
_entity.id
_entity.type
_entity.pdbx_description
1 polymer ?
#
loop_
_entity_poly.entity_id
_entity_poly.type
_entity_poly.pdbx_seq_one_letter_code
_entity_poly.pdbx_strand_id
1 'polypeptide(L)' 'MAKATKAPKYVYLFGNKKADGDGSMKPLLGGKGANLAEMARIGLPVPPGFTITTE' A
#
# COMPACT_ATOMS: atom_id res chain seq x y z
N MET A 1 0.40 22.52 22.17
CA MET A 1 0.19 22.53 20.70
C MET A 1 -0.60 21.27 20.34
N ALA A 2 -1.83 21.39 19.83
CA ALA A 2 -2.65 20.22 19.47
C ALA A 2 -2.11 19.56 18.19
N LYS A 3 -1.84 18.26 18.24
CA LYS A 3 -1.37 17.46 17.11
C LYS A 3 -2.57 17.20 16.19
N ALA A 4 -2.52 17.64 14.93
CA ALA A 4 -3.58 17.35 13.97
C ALA A 4 -3.72 15.83 13.80
N THR A 5 -4.92 15.29 13.99
CA THR A 5 -5.24 13.89 13.71
C THR A 5 -5.33 13.72 12.20
N LYS A 6 -4.44 12.90 11.63
CA LYS A 6 -4.47 12.59 10.20
C LYS A 6 -5.70 11.74 9.91
N ALA A 7 -6.51 12.13 8.93
CA ALA A 7 -7.65 11.32 8.51
C ALA A 7 -7.20 9.90 8.11
N PRO A 8 -8.01 8.86 8.39
CA PRO A 8 -7.67 7.48 8.03
C PRO A 8 -7.46 7.33 6.53
N LYS A 9 -6.44 6.55 6.14
CA LYS A 9 -6.09 6.28 4.74
C LYS A 9 -6.67 4.95 4.32
N TYR A 10 -7.62 4.98 3.37
CA TYR A 10 -8.31 3.78 2.90
C TYR A 10 -7.72 3.16 1.63
N VAL A 11 -7.03 3.95 0.80
CA VAL A 11 -6.54 3.51 -0.53
C VAL A 11 -5.02 3.56 -0.57
N TYR A 12 -4.40 2.47 -0.98
CA TYR A 12 -2.95 2.29 -1.05
C TYR A 12 -2.48 2.07 -2.50
N LEU A 13 -1.72 3.05 -2.99
CA LEU A 13 -1.01 3.15 -4.26
C LEU A 13 -0.07 1.96 -4.53
N PHE A 14 -0.03 1.35 -5.71
CA PHE A 14 1.15 0.61 -6.18
C PHE A 14 1.36 0.74 -7.69
N GLY A 15 2.61 0.80 -8.15
CA GLY A 15 2.98 0.89 -9.56
C GLY A 15 4.13 1.86 -9.83
N ASN A 16 4.68 1.81 -11.05
CA ASN A 16 5.78 2.68 -11.49
C ASN A 16 6.96 2.74 -10.49
N LYS A 17 7.38 1.58 -9.99
CA LYS A 17 8.47 1.42 -9.00
C LYS A 17 8.20 2.10 -7.65
N LYS A 18 6.94 2.39 -7.32
CA LYS A 18 6.50 3.01 -6.07
C LYS A 18 5.32 2.25 -5.49
N ALA A 19 5.18 2.29 -4.17
CA ALA A 19 4.01 1.79 -3.47
C ALA A 19 3.81 2.56 -2.16
N ASP A 20 2.55 2.71 -1.77
CA ASP A 20 2.14 3.28 -0.49
C ASP A 20 2.23 2.27 0.67
N GLY A 21 2.46 1.00 0.36
CA GLY A 21 2.65 -0.06 1.33
C GLY A 21 3.73 -1.05 0.90
N ASP A 22 3.85 -2.14 1.66
CA ASP A 22 4.89 -3.15 1.46
C ASP A 22 4.43 -4.54 1.92
N GLY A 23 5.33 -5.53 1.80
CA GLY A 23 5.06 -6.93 2.13
C GLY A 23 4.76 -7.20 3.62
N SER A 24 5.05 -6.25 4.51
CA SER A 24 4.77 -6.36 5.95
C SER A 24 3.31 -5.99 6.29
N MET A 25 2.64 -5.22 5.43
CA MET A 25 1.30 -4.67 5.67
C MET A 25 0.15 -5.66 5.38
N LYS A 26 0.38 -6.97 5.58
CA LYS A 26 -0.63 -8.02 5.37
C LYS A 26 -1.91 -7.85 6.18
N PRO A 27 -1.88 -7.42 7.46
CA PRO A 27 -3.12 -7.19 8.22
C PRO A 27 -4.00 -6.11 7.60
N LEU A 28 -3.39 -5.12 6.95
CA LEU A 28 -4.05 -3.94 6.42
C LEU A 28 -4.46 -4.09 4.94
N LEU A 29 -3.61 -4.71 4.13
CA LEU A 29 -3.77 -4.79 2.66
C LEU A 29 -4.14 -6.21 2.19
N GLY A 30 -4.21 -7.17 3.11
CA GLY A 30 -4.28 -8.59 2.79
C GLY A 30 -2.99 -9.13 2.16
N GLY A 31 -2.91 -10.46 2.03
CA GLY A 31 -1.71 -11.12 1.49
C GLY A 31 -1.39 -10.78 0.03
N LYS A 32 -2.41 -10.61 -0.82
CA LYS A 32 -2.24 -10.22 -2.24
C LYS A 32 -1.83 -8.76 -2.39
N GLY A 33 -2.52 -7.84 -1.71
CA GLY A 33 -2.23 -6.41 -1.77
C GLY A 33 -0.83 -6.07 -1.25
N ALA A 34 -0.45 -6.64 -0.10
CA ALA A 34 0.89 -6.48 0.46
C ALA A 34 1.99 -7.01 -0.48
N ASN A 35 1.78 -8.17 -1.11
CA ASN A 35 2.76 -8.71 -2.07
C ASN A 35 2.84 -7.87 -3.36
N LEU A 36 1.71 -7.38 -3.91
CA LEU A 36 1.72 -6.49 -5.09
C LEU A 36 2.44 -5.17 -4.80
N ALA A 37 2.21 -4.61 -3.61
CA ALA A 37 2.91 -3.42 -3.15
C ALA A 37 4.42 -3.67 -3.03
N GLU A 38 4.84 -4.80 -2.46
CA GLU A 38 6.26 -5.18 -2.39
C GLU A 38 6.88 -5.36 -3.78
N MET A 39 6.20 -6.06 -4.70
CA MET A 39 6.66 -6.25 -6.07
C MET A 39 6.86 -4.90 -6.78
N ALA A 40 5.91 -3.98 -6.65
CA ALA A 40 6.05 -2.62 -7.18
C ALA A 40 7.22 -1.88 -6.54
N ARG A 41 7.39 -1.98 -5.22
CA ARG A 41 8.44 -1.29 -4.44
C ARG A 41 9.85 -1.76 -4.80
N ILE A 42 10.05 -3.06 -5.01
CA ILE A 42 11.35 -3.62 -5.45
C ILE A 42 11.61 -3.43 -6.95
N GLY A 43 10.67 -2.82 -7.68
CA GLY A 43 10.83 -2.46 -9.09
C GLY A 43 10.50 -3.57 -10.08
N LEU A 44 9.79 -4.63 -9.65
CA LEU A 44 9.26 -5.61 -10.59
C LEU A 44 8.19 -4.97 -11.48
N PRO A 45 8.08 -5.40 -12.76
CA PRO A 45 7.07 -4.90 -13.67
C PRO A 45 5.69 -5.44 -13.27
N VAL A 46 4.99 -4.71 -12.41
CA VAL A 46 3.58 -4.93 -12.09
C VAL A 46 2.74 -3.79 -12.67
N PRO A 47 1.58 -4.08 -13.29
CA PRO A 47 0.64 -3.05 -13.72
C PRO A 47 0.24 -2.15 -12.53
N PRO A 48 0.13 -0.83 -12.73
CA PRO A 48 -0.28 0.08 -11.67
C PRO A 48 -1.69 -0.25 -11.19
N GLY A 49 -1.94 -0.05 -9.89
CA GLY A 49 -3.20 -0.35 -9.25
C GLY A 49 -3.27 0.19 -7.83
N PHE A 50 -4.26 -0.28 -7.08
CA PHE A 50 -4.47 0.12 -5.69
C PHE A 50 -5.05 -1.02 -4.86
N THR A 51 -4.87 -0.93 -3.55
CA THR A 51 -5.53 -1.80 -2.56
C THR A 51 -6.41 -0.95 -1.65
N ILE A 52 -7.65 -1.40 -1.40
CA ILE A 52 -8.50 -0.83 -0.34
C ILE A 52 -8.20 -1.59 0.95
N THR A 53 -7.96 -0.85 2.03
CA THR A 53 -7.61 -1.39 3.35
C THR A 53 -8.73 -2.27 3.94
N THR A 54 -8.38 -3.09 4.91
CA THR A 54 -9.29 -3.89 5.75
C THR A 54 -9.90 -3.12 6.92
N GLU A 55 -9.37 -1.93 7.23
CA GLU A 55 -9.91 -0.99 8.23
C GLU A 55 -11.22 -0.31 7.82
#